data_AF-A0A2H0PBP4-F1
#
_entry.id   AF-A0A2H0PBP4-F1
#
_cell.length_a   1.000
_cell.length_b   1.000
_cell.length_c   1.000
_cell.angle_alpha   90.00
_cell.angle_beta   90.00
_cell.angle_gamma   90.00
#
_symmetry.space_group_name_H-M   'P 1'
#
loop_
_entity.id
_entity.type
_entity.pdbx_description
1 polymer ?
#
loop_
_entity_poly.entity_id
_entity_poly.type
_entity_poly.pdbx_seq_one_letter_code
_entity_poly.pdbx_strand_id
1 'polypeptide(L)'
;MKRLLLPAAILLGALMALLMATRRNLSEPHLRLFNEMVQSPAPKTQTVNALLPGGLTQQTPPPGTFPRGGTPTHYGASAQERARAARELKNPLPVTLDGLEAGRQTYRHYCLHCHGSKGRGDGGVAKAFPALSFSLAGKSSFDLPDGEIFHVITFGRNNMPPHAVQVPTLDRWNLVHYLRELQRTEIARLGPLAVFPEDPRRLHLVSAKYGHELFTQNCASCHGAEGRAALPGVPTLHLPSVLSMVDDSYYLD
;
A
#
# COMPACT_ATOMS: atom_id res chain seq x y z
N MET A 1 27.26 26.95 66.76
CA MET A 1 26.44 26.49 65.61
C MET A 1 26.63 27.33 64.34
N LYS A 2 26.60 28.68 64.39
CA LYS A 2 26.74 29.53 63.18
C LYS A 2 28.08 29.42 62.41
N ARG A 3 29.19 29.03 63.05
CA ARG A 3 30.52 28.91 62.41
C ARG A 3 30.66 27.70 61.44
N LEU A 4 29.76 26.71 61.53
CA LEU A 4 29.76 25.52 60.66
C LEU A 4 28.76 25.64 59.49
N LEU A 5 27.84 26.60 59.52
CA LEU A 5 26.79 26.76 58.51
C LEU A 5 27.33 27.35 57.20
N LEU A 6 28.27 28.29 57.27
CA LEU A 6 28.88 28.92 56.10
C LEU A 6 29.70 27.94 55.24
N PRO A 7 30.63 27.12 55.79
CA PRO A 7 31.35 26.15 54.98
C PRO A 7 30.43 25.04 54.42
N ALA A 8 29.39 24.64 55.15
CA ALA A 8 28.41 23.67 54.68
C ALA A 8 27.60 24.20 53.48
N ALA A 9 27.20 25.48 53.50
CA ALA A 9 26.49 26.11 52.38
C ALA A 9 27.36 26.22 51.12
N ILE A 10 28.66 26.53 51.28
CA ILE A 10 29.63 26.58 50.17
C ILE A 10 29.80 25.19 49.55
N LEU A 11 29.95 24.14 50.38
CA LEU A 11 30.06 22.76 49.92
C LEU A 11 28.81 22.28 49.18
N LEU A 12 27.62 22.60 49.70
CA LEU A 12 26.35 22.26 49.04
C LEU A 12 26.19 22.99 47.71
N GLY A 13 26.54 24.28 47.67
CA GLY A 13 26.52 25.07 46.43
C GLY A 13 27.51 24.56 45.38
N ALA A 14 28.72 24.20 45.78
CA ALA A 14 29.72 23.60 44.90
C ALA A 14 29.28 22.23 44.37
N LEU A 15 28.68 21.39 45.22
CA LEU A 15 28.12 20.10 44.81
C LEU A 15 26.97 20.28 43.81
N MET A 16 26.08 21.24 44.04
CA MET A 16 24.95 21.52 43.14
C MET A 16 25.42 22.08 41.79
N ALA A 17 26.44 22.95 41.79
CA ALA A 17 27.08 23.44 40.57
C ALA A 17 27.78 22.31 39.80
N LEU A 18 28.48 21.41 40.49
CA LEU A 18 29.10 20.24 39.88
C LEU A 18 28.04 19.32 39.25
N LEU A 19 26.95 19.03 39.96
CA LEU A 19 25.84 18.20 39.43
C LEU A 19 25.16 18.83 38.21
N MET A 20 25.02 20.16 38.18
CA MET A 20 24.51 20.89 37.02
C MET A 20 25.50 20.87 35.84
N ALA A 21 26.81 21.01 36.10
CA ALA A 21 27.86 20.97 35.08
C ALA A 21 28.09 19.56 34.52
N THR A 22 27.88 18.51 35.33
CA THR A 22 27.92 17.11 34.90
C THR A 22 26.56 16.61 34.39
N ARG A 23 25.56 17.49 34.30
CA ARG A 23 24.23 17.10 33.82
C ARG A 23 24.35 16.69 32.36
N ARG A 24 23.95 15.45 32.08
CA ARG A 24 24.04 14.88 30.74
C ARG A 24 23.20 15.68 29.75
N ASN A 25 23.81 16.15 28.68
CA ASN A 25 23.08 16.65 27.52
C ASN A 25 22.47 15.46 26.78
N LEU A 26 21.14 15.34 26.77
CA LEU A 26 20.44 14.26 26.07
C LEU A 26 20.36 14.49 24.56
N SER A 27 20.71 15.70 24.10
CA SER A 27 20.79 16.05 22.67
C SER A 27 22.09 15.61 22.02
N GLU A 28 23.06 15.14 22.80
CA GLU A 28 24.37 14.71 22.30
C GLU A 28 24.66 13.24 22.65
N PRO A 29 25.40 12.50 21.79
CA PRO A 29 25.89 11.18 22.14
C PRO A 29 26.72 11.21 23.43
N HIS A 30 26.65 10.13 24.20
CA HIS A 30 27.49 10.00 25.40
C HIS A 30 28.97 9.85 25.03
N LEU A 31 29.85 10.31 25.92
CA LEU A 31 31.27 10.03 25.85
C LEU A 31 31.50 8.51 25.88
N ARG A 32 32.25 8.00 24.91
CA ARG A 32 32.64 6.58 24.84
C ARG A 32 34.11 6.47 25.19
N LEU A 33 34.41 6.02 26.40
CA LEU A 33 35.77 5.88 26.93
C LEU A 33 36.56 4.76 26.24
N PHE A 34 35.88 3.70 25.81
CA PHE A 34 36.47 2.59 25.05
C PHE A 34 35.73 2.46 23.71
N ASN A 35 36.32 2.96 22.63
CA ASN A 35 35.67 3.08 21.31
C ASN A 35 36.36 2.28 20.18
N GLU A 36 37.46 1.58 20.47
CA GLU A 36 38.28 0.86 19.47
C GLU A 36 37.48 -0.13 18.61
N MET A 37 36.51 -0.83 19.20
CA MET A 37 35.68 -1.82 18.49
C MET A 37 34.23 -1.36 18.27
N VAL A 38 33.93 -0.09 18.58
CA VAL A 38 32.59 0.47 18.42
C VAL A 38 32.33 0.88 16.98
N GLN A 39 33.34 1.44 16.34
CA GLN A 39 33.32 1.76 14.92
C GLN A 39 34.17 0.73 14.18
N SER A 40 33.51 -0.06 13.34
CA SER A 40 34.21 -1.03 12.49
C SER A 40 34.96 -0.27 11.39
N PRO A 41 36.24 -0.60 11.12
CA PRO A 41 36.95 -0.11 9.94
C PRO A 41 36.27 -0.52 8.63
N ALA A 42 35.65 -1.71 8.61
CA ALA A 42 34.85 -2.15 7.48
C ALA A 42 33.50 -1.41 7.46
N PRO A 43 33.12 -0.76 6.33
CA PRO A 43 31.84 -0.06 6.23
C PRO A 43 30.68 -1.05 6.31
N LYS A 44 29.60 -0.64 6.99
CA LYS A 44 28.36 -1.43 7.08
C LYS A 44 27.46 -1.08 5.90
N THR A 45 26.45 -1.92 5.64
CA THR A 45 25.59 -1.81 4.44
C THR A 45 25.00 -0.41 4.20
N GLN A 46 24.57 0.27 5.26
CA GLN A 46 23.92 1.60 5.19
C GLN A 46 24.78 2.71 5.79
N THR A 47 26.11 2.55 5.85
CA THR A 47 27.00 3.64 6.27
C THR A 47 27.43 4.51 5.10
N VAL A 48 27.80 5.74 5.41
CA VAL A 48 28.44 6.64 4.44
C VAL A 48 29.80 6.08 4.02
N ASN A 49 30.15 6.25 2.76
CA ASN A 49 31.44 5.88 2.20
C ASN A 49 31.90 6.93 1.20
N ALA A 50 32.87 7.75 1.61
CA ALA A 50 33.40 8.86 0.80
C ALA A 50 34.14 8.42 -0.47
N LEU A 51 34.52 7.14 -0.58
CA LEU A 51 35.23 6.61 -1.75
C LEU A 51 34.30 6.25 -2.91
N LEU A 52 33.00 6.11 -2.65
CA LEU A 52 32.03 5.64 -3.64
C LEU A 52 31.13 6.78 -4.15
N PRO A 53 30.63 6.67 -5.39
CA PRO A 53 29.67 7.63 -5.92
C PRO A 53 28.47 7.82 -5.00
N GLY A 54 28.09 9.07 -4.79
CA GLY A 54 26.96 9.44 -3.92
C GLY A 54 27.22 9.25 -2.42
N GLY A 55 28.42 8.88 -2.00
CA GLY A 55 28.75 8.73 -0.58
C GLY A 55 28.09 7.53 0.10
N LEU A 56 27.51 6.60 -0.66
CA LEU A 56 26.75 5.44 -0.13
C LEU A 56 27.58 4.16 -0.20
N THR A 57 27.54 3.34 0.85
CA THR A 57 28.13 1.99 0.78
C THR A 57 27.30 1.05 -0.09
N GLN A 58 25.97 1.13 0.01
CA GLN A 58 25.06 0.34 -0.84
C GLN A 58 25.01 0.97 -2.24
N GLN A 59 25.64 0.30 -3.20
CA GLN A 59 25.62 0.69 -4.62
C GLN A 59 24.60 -0.15 -5.38
N THR A 60 24.01 0.44 -6.42
CA THR A 60 23.12 -0.28 -7.33
C THR A 60 23.93 -1.32 -8.11
N PRO A 61 23.50 -2.59 -8.15
CA PRO A 61 24.19 -3.60 -8.93
C PRO A 61 24.13 -3.28 -10.43
N PRO A 62 25.12 -3.69 -11.24
CA PRO A 62 25.09 -3.49 -12.68
C PRO A 62 23.80 -4.05 -13.32
N PRO A 63 23.25 -3.39 -14.35
CA PRO A 63 22.08 -3.89 -15.07
C PRO A 63 22.30 -5.30 -15.63
N GLY A 64 21.26 -6.14 -15.62
CA GLY A 64 21.32 -7.51 -16.14
C GLY A 64 21.99 -8.53 -15.21
N THR A 65 22.36 -8.13 -13.98
CA THR A 65 22.87 -9.06 -12.98
C THR A 65 21.74 -9.91 -12.37
N PHE A 66 22.00 -11.21 -12.22
CA PHE A 66 21.07 -12.15 -11.61
C PHE A 66 21.71 -12.81 -10.38
N PRO A 67 21.05 -12.78 -9.21
CA PRO A 67 21.55 -13.45 -8.02
C PRO A 67 21.41 -14.97 -8.17
N ARG A 68 22.42 -15.72 -7.71
CA ARG A 68 22.35 -17.19 -7.66
C ARG A 68 21.23 -17.62 -6.72
N GLY A 69 20.34 -18.49 -7.19
CA GLY A 69 19.18 -18.97 -6.42
C GLY A 69 17.98 -18.01 -6.39
N GLY A 70 18.07 -16.84 -7.03
CA GLY A 70 16.91 -15.97 -7.24
C GLY A 70 16.12 -16.39 -8.48
N THR A 71 14.78 -16.34 -8.38
CA THR A 71 13.89 -16.47 -9.54
C THR A 71 13.52 -15.08 -10.06
N PRO A 72 14.11 -14.60 -11.17
CA PRO A 72 13.73 -13.33 -11.75
C PRO A 72 12.29 -13.36 -12.26
N THR A 73 11.56 -12.27 -12.06
CA THR A 73 10.27 -12.07 -12.72
C THR A 73 10.55 -11.65 -14.17
N HIS A 74 10.21 -12.49 -15.14
CA HIS A 74 10.46 -12.26 -16.57
C HIS A 74 9.48 -11.27 -17.24
N TYR A 75 8.98 -10.30 -16.47
CA TYR A 75 7.99 -9.31 -16.92
C TYR A 75 8.54 -7.90 -16.73
N GLY A 76 8.21 -7.01 -17.66
CA GLY A 76 8.46 -5.57 -17.52
C GLY A 76 7.32 -4.83 -16.81
N ALA A 77 7.51 -3.54 -16.52
CA ALA A 77 6.51 -2.71 -15.86
C ALA A 77 5.38 -2.19 -16.79
N SER A 78 5.44 -2.48 -18.09
CA SER A 78 4.50 -1.92 -19.08
C SER A 78 3.09 -2.53 -18.95
N ALA A 79 2.09 -1.85 -19.51
CA ALA A 79 0.71 -2.38 -19.56
C ALA A 79 0.60 -3.67 -20.38
N GLN A 80 1.40 -3.81 -21.44
CA GLN A 80 1.46 -5.03 -22.26
C GLN A 80 2.00 -6.20 -21.45
N GLU A 81 3.05 -5.96 -20.67
CA GLU A 81 3.64 -6.96 -19.79
C GLU A 81 2.70 -7.33 -18.63
N ARG A 82 1.95 -6.37 -18.09
CA ARG A 82 0.88 -6.65 -17.12
C ARG A 82 -0.18 -7.58 -17.70
N ALA A 83 -0.67 -7.30 -18.91
CA ALA A 83 -1.64 -8.14 -19.58
C ALA A 83 -1.08 -9.53 -19.92
N ARG A 84 0.21 -9.62 -20.23
CA ARG A 84 0.91 -10.89 -20.43
C ARG A 84 0.99 -11.70 -19.13
N ALA A 85 1.38 -11.07 -18.03
CA ALA A 85 1.38 -11.68 -16.70
C ALA A 85 -0.01 -12.18 -16.30
N ALA A 86 -1.07 -11.42 -16.61
CA ALA A 86 -2.46 -11.81 -16.35
C ALA A 86 -2.84 -13.15 -17.01
N ARG A 87 -2.27 -13.47 -18.18
CA ARG A 87 -2.55 -14.71 -18.93
C ARG A 87 -1.64 -15.87 -18.55
N GLU A 88 -0.36 -15.58 -18.30
CA GLU A 88 0.67 -16.61 -18.13
C GLU A 88 0.92 -16.98 -16.67
N LEU A 89 0.84 -16.03 -15.74
CA LEU A 89 1.16 -16.27 -14.33
C LEU A 89 -0.02 -16.87 -13.57
N LYS A 90 0.27 -17.96 -12.89
CA LYS A 90 -0.61 -18.56 -11.89
C LYS A 90 0.14 -18.64 -10.57
N ASN A 91 -0.58 -18.50 -9.47
CA ASN A 91 0.01 -18.65 -8.14
C ASN A 91 0.50 -20.10 -7.97
N PRO A 92 1.82 -20.33 -7.83
CA PRO A 92 2.37 -21.68 -7.72
C PRO A 92 2.22 -22.27 -6.31
N LEU A 93 1.87 -21.45 -5.32
CA LEU A 93 1.78 -21.86 -3.92
C LEU A 93 0.41 -22.50 -3.63
N PRO A 94 0.36 -23.61 -2.87
CA PRO A 94 -0.90 -24.12 -2.35
C PRO A 94 -1.48 -23.14 -1.32
N VAL A 95 -2.80 -23.10 -1.21
CA VAL A 95 -3.49 -22.35 -0.15
C VAL A 95 -3.30 -23.09 1.17
N THR A 96 -2.60 -22.49 2.12
CA THR A 96 -2.33 -23.03 3.47
C THR A 96 -2.65 -21.97 4.52
N LEU A 97 -2.94 -22.39 5.76
CA LEU A 97 -3.19 -21.44 6.85
C LEU A 97 -1.97 -20.55 7.13
N ASP A 98 -0.77 -21.13 7.12
CA ASP A 98 0.48 -20.39 7.31
C ASP A 98 0.71 -19.38 6.17
N GLY A 99 0.43 -19.76 4.92
CA GLY A 99 0.53 -18.87 3.77
C GLY A 99 -0.48 -17.71 3.84
N LEU A 100 -1.72 -17.98 4.26
CA LEU A 100 -2.72 -16.93 4.47
C LEU A 100 -2.34 -15.98 5.61
N GLU A 101 -1.81 -16.50 6.71
CA GLU A 101 -1.32 -15.68 7.82
C GLU A 101 -0.13 -14.81 7.40
N ALA A 102 0.83 -15.37 6.65
CA ALA A 102 1.93 -14.62 6.07
C ALA A 102 1.41 -13.50 5.15
N GLY A 103 0.49 -13.82 4.24
CA GLY A 103 -0.15 -12.84 3.35
C GLY A 103 -0.90 -11.75 4.13
N ARG A 104 -1.58 -12.11 5.22
CA ARG A 104 -2.25 -11.16 6.12
C ARG A 104 -1.25 -10.22 6.79
N GLN A 105 -0.11 -10.72 7.24
CA GLN A 105 0.94 -9.88 7.81
C GLN A 105 1.48 -8.93 6.75
N THR A 106 1.84 -9.43 5.56
CA THR A 106 2.31 -8.58 4.46
C THR A 106 1.30 -7.48 4.12
N TYR A 107 0.00 -7.81 4.05
CA TYR A 107 -1.06 -6.83 3.82
C TYR A 107 -1.10 -5.74 4.90
N ARG A 108 -1.01 -6.13 6.18
CA ARG A 108 -1.02 -5.19 7.31
C ARG A 108 0.16 -4.22 7.29
N HIS A 109 1.35 -4.68 6.90
CA HIS A 109 2.56 -3.86 6.89
C HIS A 109 2.63 -2.91 5.68
N TYR A 110 2.16 -3.35 4.51
CA TYR A 110 2.41 -2.61 3.25
C TYR A 110 1.16 -2.04 2.58
N CYS A 111 0.01 -2.70 2.72
CA CYS A 111 -1.19 -2.40 1.92
C CYS A 111 -2.29 -1.68 2.70
N LEU A 112 -2.44 -2.02 3.99
CA LEU A 112 -3.54 -1.58 4.85
C LEU A 112 -3.64 -0.06 4.96
N HIS A 113 -2.51 0.65 4.96
CA HIS A 113 -2.47 2.11 5.12
C HIS A 113 -3.21 2.86 4.00
N CYS A 114 -3.24 2.30 2.80
CA CYS A 114 -3.96 2.86 1.65
C CYS A 114 -5.29 2.15 1.40
N HIS A 115 -5.31 0.81 1.41
CA HIS A 115 -6.49 0.03 1.02
C HIS A 115 -7.46 -0.27 2.16
N GLY A 116 -7.08 -0.01 3.42
CA GLY A 116 -7.92 -0.24 4.60
C GLY A 116 -7.95 -1.71 5.05
N SER A 117 -8.47 -2.00 6.24
CA SER A 117 -8.47 -3.37 6.80
C SER A 117 -9.35 -4.35 6.03
N LYS A 118 -10.34 -3.83 5.30
CA LYS A 118 -11.30 -4.59 4.49
C LYS A 118 -11.10 -4.40 2.99
N GLY A 119 -9.99 -3.77 2.58
CA GLY A 119 -9.70 -3.52 1.17
C GLY A 119 -10.68 -2.57 0.48
N ARG A 120 -11.33 -1.66 1.21
CA ARG A 120 -12.35 -0.75 0.64
C ARG A 120 -11.76 0.54 0.07
N GLY A 121 -10.44 0.72 0.13
CA GLY A 121 -9.80 1.99 -0.24
C GLY A 121 -9.97 3.07 0.82
N ASP A 122 -10.30 2.70 2.06
CA ASP A 122 -10.58 3.61 3.17
C ASP A 122 -9.42 3.66 4.20
N GLY A 123 -8.20 3.32 3.77
CA GLY A 123 -7.01 3.43 4.59
C GLY A 123 -6.72 4.87 5.00
N GLY A 124 -5.94 5.05 6.07
CA GLY A 124 -5.61 6.39 6.59
C GLY A 124 -4.99 7.32 5.54
N VAL A 125 -4.16 6.78 4.65
CA VAL A 125 -3.56 7.52 3.53
C VAL A 125 -4.62 7.91 2.50
N ALA A 126 -5.52 7.00 2.14
CA ALA A 126 -6.58 7.27 1.17
C ALA A 126 -7.60 8.31 1.69
N LYS A 127 -7.82 8.38 3.02
CA LYS A 127 -8.63 9.45 3.64
C LYS A 127 -7.98 10.82 3.50
N ALA A 128 -6.66 10.92 3.67
CA ALA A 128 -5.91 12.15 3.50
C ALA A 128 -5.76 12.55 2.01
N PHE A 129 -5.68 11.55 1.13
CA PHE A 129 -5.50 11.73 -0.31
C PHE A 129 -6.55 10.92 -1.09
N PRO A 130 -7.77 11.45 -1.28
CA PRO A 130 -8.88 10.73 -1.91
C PRO A 130 -8.59 10.18 -3.32
N ALA A 131 -7.69 10.84 -4.06
CA ALA A 131 -7.24 10.39 -5.38
C ALA A 131 -6.46 9.05 -5.37
N LEU A 132 -6.04 8.59 -4.18
CA LEU A 132 -5.38 7.30 -3.97
C LEU A 132 -6.35 6.22 -3.48
N SER A 133 -7.62 6.56 -3.25
CA SER A 133 -8.64 5.60 -2.83
C SER A 133 -8.90 4.60 -3.96
N PHE A 134 -8.61 3.33 -3.68
CA PHE A 134 -8.90 2.23 -4.59
C PHE A 134 -9.33 1.00 -3.79
N SER A 135 -10.54 0.52 -4.08
CA SER A 135 -11.12 -0.65 -3.44
C SER A 135 -10.61 -1.94 -4.07
N LEU A 136 -9.93 -2.75 -3.26
CA LEU A 136 -9.54 -4.12 -3.58
C LEU A 136 -10.70 -5.10 -3.47
N ALA A 137 -11.76 -4.74 -2.72
CA ALA A 137 -12.97 -5.55 -2.57
C ALA A 137 -14.04 -5.29 -3.65
N GLY A 138 -13.83 -4.30 -4.52
CA GLY A 138 -14.73 -4.00 -5.64
C GLY A 138 -14.61 -5.00 -6.80
N LYS A 139 -15.64 -5.07 -7.64
CA LYS A 139 -15.69 -5.97 -8.81
C LYS A 139 -14.46 -5.85 -9.73
N SER A 140 -14.04 -4.61 -10.01
CA SER A 140 -12.87 -4.32 -10.87
C SER A 140 -11.57 -4.93 -10.36
N SER A 141 -11.43 -5.13 -9.04
CA SER A 141 -10.28 -5.78 -8.42
C SER A 141 -10.48 -7.28 -8.23
N PHE A 142 -11.73 -7.71 -8.04
CA PHE A 142 -12.10 -9.12 -7.89
C PHE A 142 -11.84 -9.90 -9.19
N ASP A 143 -12.18 -9.30 -10.34
CA ASP A 143 -12.09 -9.97 -11.64
C ASP A 143 -10.66 -10.03 -12.21
N LEU A 144 -9.70 -9.29 -11.63
CA LEU A 144 -8.31 -9.33 -12.09
C LEU A 144 -7.75 -10.74 -11.91
N PRO A 145 -7.00 -11.30 -12.88
CA PRO A 145 -6.31 -12.58 -12.67
C PRO A 145 -5.22 -12.48 -11.59
N ASP A 146 -4.93 -13.59 -10.90
CA ASP A 146 -3.90 -13.65 -9.85
C ASP A 146 -2.53 -13.15 -10.34
N GLY A 147 -2.18 -13.50 -11.59
CA GLY A 147 -0.97 -13.03 -12.24
C GLY A 147 -0.90 -11.51 -12.43
N GLU A 148 -2.03 -10.87 -12.69
CA GLU A 148 -2.10 -9.41 -12.79
C GLU A 148 -1.94 -8.75 -11.42
N ILE A 149 -2.57 -9.31 -10.38
CA ILE A 149 -2.42 -8.80 -9.01
C ILE A 149 -0.95 -8.88 -8.58
N PHE A 150 -0.29 -10.02 -8.84
CA PHE A 150 1.14 -10.19 -8.56
C PHE A 150 2.00 -9.16 -9.32
N HIS A 151 1.68 -8.90 -10.59
CA HIS A 151 2.37 -7.90 -11.41
C HIS A 151 2.21 -6.49 -10.83
N VAL A 152 0.99 -6.08 -10.47
CA VAL A 152 0.70 -4.77 -9.87
C VAL A 152 1.44 -4.59 -8.55
N ILE A 153 1.52 -5.63 -7.70
CA ILE A 153 2.31 -5.55 -6.46
C ILE A 153 3.81 -5.37 -6.78
N THR A 154 4.30 -6.05 -7.82
CA THR A 154 5.72 -6.03 -8.19
C THR A 154 6.13 -4.68 -8.79
N PHE A 155 5.38 -4.18 -9.77
CA PHE A 155 5.77 -3.01 -10.58
C PHE A 155 4.97 -1.74 -10.29
N GLY A 156 3.91 -1.83 -9.48
CA GLY A 156 2.98 -0.73 -9.28
C GLY A 156 1.98 -0.58 -10.42
N ARG A 157 1.01 0.33 -10.23
CA ARG A 157 0.03 0.71 -11.26
C ARG A 157 -0.51 2.10 -10.96
N ASN A 158 -0.50 2.99 -11.94
CA ASN A 158 -0.96 4.37 -11.79
C ASN A 158 -0.25 5.04 -10.59
N ASN A 159 -1.01 5.45 -9.57
CA ASN A 159 -0.49 6.09 -8.37
C ASN A 159 0.05 5.10 -7.31
N MET A 160 -0.09 3.78 -7.53
CA MET A 160 0.46 2.77 -6.63
C MET A 160 1.93 2.50 -6.96
N PRO A 161 2.87 2.70 -6.01
CA PRO A 161 4.30 2.44 -6.24
C PRO A 161 4.61 0.93 -6.32
N PRO A 162 5.76 0.56 -6.90
CA PRO A 162 6.23 -0.83 -6.88
C PRO A 162 6.63 -1.27 -5.47
N HIS A 163 6.27 -2.49 -5.09
CA HIS A 163 6.65 -3.10 -3.80
C HIS A 163 7.71 -4.22 -3.93
N ALA A 164 8.30 -4.40 -5.12
CA ALA A 164 9.22 -5.50 -5.36
C ALA A 164 10.48 -5.50 -4.48
N VAL A 165 10.90 -4.33 -4.02
CA VAL A 165 12.10 -4.13 -3.20
C VAL A 165 11.84 -4.49 -1.74
N GLN A 166 10.62 -4.30 -1.25
CA GLN A 166 10.24 -4.50 0.14
C GLN A 166 9.58 -5.86 0.38
N VAL A 167 8.84 -6.38 -0.60
CA VAL A 167 8.05 -7.61 -0.45
C VAL A 167 8.64 -8.72 -1.33
N PRO A 168 9.23 -9.77 -0.74
CA PRO A 168 9.76 -10.91 -1.47
C PRO A 168 8.72 -11.62 -2.33
N THR A 169 9.15 -12.31 -3.39
CA THR A 169 8.26 -13.04 -4.32
C THR A 169 7.31 -14.01 -3.63
N LEU A 170 7.81 -14.78 -2.64
CA LEU A 170 7.00 -15.72 -1.87
C LEU A 170 5.86 -15.01 -1.13
N ASP A 171 6.18 -13.90 -0.45
CA ASP A 171 5.21 -13.11 0.30
C ASP A 171 4.21 -12.41 -0.62
N ARG A 172 4.62 -11.99 -1.83
CA ARG A 172 3.70 -11.47 -2.85
C ARG A 172 2.67 -12.53 -3.25
N TRP A 173 3.06 -13.79 -3.41
CA TRP A 173 2.11 -14.87 -3.74
C TRP A 173 1.19 -15.25 -2.58
N ASN A 174 1.72 -15.31 -1.36
CA ASN A 174 0.91 -15.47 -0.14
C ASN A 174 -0.09 -14.32 0.03
N LEU A 175 0.35 -13.09 -0.27
CA LEU A 175 -0.51 -11.91 -0.28
C LEU A 175 -1.65 -12.03 -1.30
N VAL A 176 -1.40 -12.55 -2.51
CA VAL A 176 -2.48 -12.80 -3.48
C VAL A 176 -3.53 -13.75 -2.90
N HIS A 177 -3.13 -14.84 -2.25
CA HIS A 177 -4.08 -15.76 -1.59
C HIS A 177 -4.90 -15.05 -0.50
N TYR A 178 -4.25 -14.26 0.34
CA TYR A 178 -4.94 -13.48 1.37
C TYR A 178 -5.89 -12.44 0.77
N LEU A 179 -5.52 -11.77 -0.33
CA LEU A 179 -6.40 -10.82 -1.01
C LEU A 179 -7.67 -11.51 -1.52
N ARG A 180 -7.56 -12.73 -2.05
CA ARG A 180 -8.74 -13.52 -2.46
C ARG A 180 -9.65 -13.88 -1.30
N GLU A 181 -9.07 -14.26 -0.17
CA GLU A 181 -9.83 -14.51 1.05
C GLU A 181 -10.54 -13.24 1.55
N LEU A 182 -9.82 -12.11 1.59
CA LEU A 182 -10.35 -10.81 1.99
C LEU A 182 -11.52 -10.38 1.10
N GLN A 183 -11.36 -10.51 -0.22
CA GLN A 183 -12.41 -10.21 -1.19
C GLN A 183 -13.66 -11.07 -0.98
N ARG A 184 -13.50 -12.39 -0.84
CA ARG A 184 -14.63 -13.31 -0.60
C ARG A 184 -15.34 -13.01 0.72
N THR A 185 -14.57 -12.72 1.77
CA THR A 185 -15.10 -12.36 3.09
C THR A 185 -15.92 -11.08 3.02
N GLU A 186 -15.42 -10.08 2.30
CA GLU A 186 -16.10 -8.80 2.15
C GLU A 186 -17.38 -8.93 1.29
N ILE A 187 -17.36 -9.72 0.21
CA ILE A 187 -18.56 -10.05 -0.57
C ILE A 187 -19.60 -10.76 0.30
N ALA A 188 -19.19 -11.79 1.05
CA ALA A 188 -20.09 -12.52 1.95
C ALA A 188 -20.71 -11.60 3.01
N ARG A 189 -19.96 -10.60 3.49
CA ARG A 189 -20.44 -9.60 4.44
C ARG A 189 -21.45 -8.62 3.84
N LEU A 190 -21.25 -8.19 2.59
CA LEU A 190 -22.18 -7.29 1.90
C LEU A 190 -23.51 -7.98 1.58
N GLY A 191 -23.56 -9.31 1.65
CA GLY A 191 -24.71 -10.11 1.26
C GLY A 191 -24.80 -10.25 -0.26
N PRO A 192 -25.80 -10.97 -0.79
CA PRO A 192 -26.05 -10.96 -2.23
C PRO A 192 -26.22 -9.50 -2.67
N LEU A 193 -25.40 -9.08 -3.65
CA LEU A 193 -25.66 -7.86 -4.42
C LEU A 193 -27.14 -7.88 -4.78
N ALA A 194 -27.84 -6.75 -4.59
CA ALA A 194 -29.27 -6.67 -4.85
C ALA A 194 -29.60 -7.43 -6.12
N VAL A 195 -30.28 -8.58 -5.97
CA VAL A 195 -30.73 -9.37 -7.11
C VAL A 195 -31.87 -8.56 -7.68
N PHE A 196 -31.54 -7.69 -8.63
CA PHE A 196 -32.56 -7.01 -9.39
C PHE A 196 -33.35 -8.10 -10.12
N PRO A 197 -34.69 -8.13 -9.98
CA PRO A 197 -35.51 -9.05 -10.77
C PRO A 197 -35.10 -8.92 -12.24
N GLU A 198 -34.93 -10.06 -12.93
CA GLU A 198 -34.76 -10.08 -14.38
C GLU A 198 -35.94 -9.32 -15.01
N ASP A 199 -35.70 -8.10 -15.46
CA ASP A 199 -36.67 -7.29 -16.19
C ASP A 199 -36.51 -7.63 -17.67
N PRO A 200 -37.55 -8.13 -18.37
CA PRO A 200 -37.49 -8.39 -19.81
C PRO A 200 -37.02 -7.17 -20.63
N ARG A 201 -37.19 -5.95 -20.10
CA ARG A 201 -36.70 -4.70 -20.70
C ARG A 201 -35.16 -4.57 -20.70
N ARG A 202 -34.44 -5.39 -19.91
CA ARG A 202 -32.98 -5.46 -19.86
C ARG A 202 -32.36 -6.11 -21.10
N LEU A 203 -33.02 -7.12 -21.66
CA LEU A 203 -32.55 -7.89 -22.83
C LEU A 203 -32.79 -7.17 -24.16
N HIS A 204 -33.63 -6.14 -24.17
CA HIS A 204 -33.75 -5.24 -25.29
C HIS A 204 -32.56 -4.27 -25.27
N LEU A 205 -31.49 -4.67 -25.97
CA LEU A 205 -30.38 -3.80 -26.35
C LEU A 205 -30.95 -2.42 -26.70
N VAL A 206 -30.46 -1.39 -26.02
CA VAL A 206 -30.80 0.03 -26.27
C VAL A 206 -32.17 0.49 -25.75
N SER A 207 -32.40 0.37 -24.45
CA SER A 207 -33.31 1.29 -23.79
C SER A 207 -32.50 2.28 -22.94
N ALA A 208 -31.98 3.33 -23.59
CA ALA A 208 -31.45 4.50 -22.87
C ALA A 208 -32.47 5.00 -21.83
N LYS A 209 -33.76 4.78 -22.08
CA LYS A 209 -34.87 5.01 -21.15
C LYS A 209 -34.81 4.10 -19.92
N TYR A 210 -34.60 2.79 -20.08
CA TYR A 210 -34.45 1.84 -18.96
C TYR A 210 -33.19 2.13 -18.15
N GLY A 211 -32.07 2.42 -18.83
CA GLY A 211 -30.84 2.89 -18.17
C GLY A 211 -31.07 4.18 -17.37
N HIS A 212 -31.83 5.13 -17.93
CA HIS A 212 -32.22 6.36 -17.25
C HIS A 212 -33.15 6.10 -16.05
N GLU A 213 -34.10 5.17 -16.15
CA GLU A 213 -34.98 4.75 -15.05
C GLU A 213 -34.16 4.15 -13.89
N LEU A 214 -33.26 3.20 -14.19
CA LEU A 214 -32.37 2.60 -13.19
C LEU A 214 -31.45 3.64 -12.54
N PHE A 215 -30.88 4.53 -13.36
CA PHE A 215 -30.03 5.61 -12.87
C PHE A 215 -30.80 6.56 -11.95
N THR A 216 -32.03 6.92 -12.32
CA THR A 216 -32.89 7.78 -11.51
C THR A 216 -33.26 7.12 -10.18
N GLN A 217 -33.57 5.84 -10.19
CA GLN A 217 -33.99 5.10 -9.00
C GLN A 217 -32.84 4.85 -8.01
N ASN A 218 -31.64 4.58 -8.52
CA ASN A 218 -30.55 4.04 -7.70
C ASN A 218 -29.34 4.99 -7.54
N CYS A 219 -29.13 5.90 -8.48
CA CYS A 219 -27.88 6.67 -8.59
C CYS A 219 -28.11 8.19 -8.45
N ALA A 220 -29.24 8.70 -8.94
CA ALA A 220 -29.50 10.14 -9.01
C ALA A 220 -29.59 10.83 -7.64
N SER A 221 -29.91 10.08 -6.59
CA SER A 221 -29.92 10.58 -5.20
C SER A 221 -28.54 11.11 -4.76
N CYS A 222 -27.45 10.55 -5.29
CA CYS A 222 -26.09 10.99 -5.00
C CYS A 222 -25.48 11.76 -6.18
N HIS A 223 -25.64 11.25 -7.41
CA HIS A 223 -24.98 11.81 -8.60
C HIS A 223 -25.80 12.88 -9.34
N GLY A 224 -27.01 13.21 -8.86
CA GLY A 224 -27.94 14.09 -9.56
C GLY A 224 -28.56 13.43 -10.79
N ALA A 225 -29.69 13.96 -11.28
CA ALA A 225 -30.47 13.35 -12.37
C ALA A 225 -29.69 13.18 -13.69
N GLU A 226 -28.71 14.05 -13.94
CA GLU A 226 -27.84 13.98 -15.13
C GLU A 226 -26.42 13.48 -14.82
N GLY A 227 -26.18 12.90 -13.64
CA GLY A 227 -24.83 12.46 -13.25
C GLY A 227 -23.84 13.60 -13.01
N ARG A 228 -24.33 14.83 -12.80
CA ARG A 228 -23.50 16.02 -12.60
C ARG A 228 -22.89 16.18 -11.21
N ALA A 229 -23.18 15.25 -10.29
CA ALA A 229 -22.90 15.31 -8.86
C ALA A 229 -23.48 16.58 -8.18
N ALA A 230 -24.47 16.40 -7.33
CA ALA A 230 -25.08 17.52 -6.58
C ALA A 230 -24.46 17.70 -5.18
N LEU A 231 -23.66 16.73 -4.72
CA LEU A 231 -23.14 16.66 -3.35
C LEU A 231 -21.61 16.80 -3.32
N PRO A 232 -21.04 17.49 -2.30
CA PRO A 232 -19.60 17.57 -2.11
C PRO A 232 -18.97 16.18 -1.98
N GLY A 233 -17.93 15.90 -2.78
CA GLY A 233 -17.18 14.65 -2.74
C GLY A 233 -17.78 13.50 -3.56
N VAL A 234 -18.94 13.68 -4.19
CA VAL A 234 -19.49 12.71 -5.14
C VAL A 234 -18.95 13.00 -6.55
N PRO A 235 -18.40 12.02 -7.28
CA PRO A 235 -17.85 12.26 -8.62
C PRO A 235 -18.96 12.47 -9.66
N THR A 236 -18.69 13.36 -10.61
CA THR A 236 -19.53 13.61 -11.79
C THR A 236 -19.34 12.47 -12.80
N LEU A 237 -20.41 11.71 -13.07
CA LEU A 237 -20.36 10.49 -13.88
C LEU A 237 -20.38 10.75 -15.38
N HIS A 238 -20.82 11.93 -15.82
CA HIS A 238 -20.83 12.27 -17.25
C HIS A 238 -19.47 12.71 -17.81
N LEU A 239 -18.43 12.75 -16.97
CA LEU A 239 -17.12 13.23 -17.40
C LEU A 239 -16.54 12.24 -18.42
N PRO A 240 -15.90 12.71 -19.52
CA PRO A 240 -15.27 11.83 -20.49
C PRO A 240 -14.25 10.86 -19.87
N SER A 241 -13.59 11.27 -18.78
CA SER A 241 -12.66 10.43 -18.02
C SER A 241 -13.33 9.29 -17.26
N VAL A 242 -14.60 9.43 -16.87
CA VAL A 242 -15.38 8.38 -16.19
C VAL A 242 -16.04 7.47 -17.22
N LEU A 243 -16.58 8.04 -18.29
CA LEU A 243 -17.18 7.28 -19.39
C LEU A 243 -16.16 6.38 -20.08
N SER A 244 -14.89 6.79 -20.18
CA SER A 244 -13.83 5.95 -20.76
C SER A 244 -13.34 4.81 -19.85
N MET A 245 -13.77 4.76 -18.58
CA MET A 245 -13.46 3.66 -17.67
C MET A 245 -14.39 2.45 -17.85
N VAL A 246 -15.54 2.66 -18.49
CA VAL A 246 -16.53 1.62 -18.77
C VAL A 246 -16.55 1.41 -20.27
N ASP A 247 -16.37 0.17 -20.71
CA ASP A 247 -16.42 -0.16 -22.13
C ASP A 247 -17.80 -0.74 -22.47
N ASP A 248 -18.24 -0.49 -23.71
CA ASP A 248 -19.55 -0.89 -24.19
C ASP A 248 -19.65 -2.39 -24.49
N SER A 249 -18.57 -3.18 -24.30
CA SER A 249 -18.57 -4.64 -24.51
C SER A 249 -19.68 -5.36 -23.75
N TYR A 250 -20.10 -4.84 -22.59
CA TYR A 250 -21.23 -5.37 -21.83
C TYR A 250 -22.57 -5.29 -22.60
N TYR A 251 -22.67 -4.46 -23.64
CA TYR A 251 -23.83 -4.37 -24.53
C TYR A 251 -23.62 -5.12 -25.85
N LEU A 252 -22.49 -5.78 -26.07
CA LEU A 252 -22.18 -6.45 -27.34
C LEU A 252 -22.21 -7.99 -27.25
N ASP A 253 -22.33 -8.54 -26.05
CA ASP A 253 -22.60 -9.96 -25.76
C ASP A 253 -24.11 -10.21 -25.50
#